data_AF-A0AAW8QTW7-F1
#
_entry.id   AF-A0AAW8QTW7-F1
#
_cell.length_a   1.000
_cell.length_b   1.000
_cell.length_c   1.000
_cell.angle_alpha   90.00
_cell.angle_beta   90.00
_cell.angle_gamma   90.00
#
_symmetry.space_group_name_H-M   'P 1'
#
loop_
_entity.id
_entity.type
_entity.pdbx_description
1 polymer ?
#
loop_
_entity_poly.entity_id
_entity_poly.type
_entity_poly.pdbx_seq_one_letter_code
_entity_poly.pdbx_strand_id
1 'polypeptide(L)'
;MSTDLKQTKIGHYQNLDIEIVTWDCTTAEVDLSCACIFEHEMNNRPFSGGLAHLDDALNGRLNEIRKNNWFSANLNDALLINQTPSTIQASKVLLIGMGAPEDFNVEKIGATIKTAVKTAHQLELKSVAFAPSILDTGLNPPAGLNELMLRSLKEELYRHNQLYLQHLVKKSEIERWVFDSGVQNYDVKAEQYRTSFAKIFTED
;
A
#
# COMPACT_ATOMS: atom_id res chain seq x y z
N MET A 1 -16.88 1.04 17.39
CA MET A 1 -17.61 2.20 16.88
C MET A 1 -17.27 2.31 15.41
N SER A 2 -18.27 2.35 14.53
CA SER A 2 -18.07 2.54 13.10
C SER A 2 -17.48 3.94 12.90
N THR A 3 -16.18 4.04 12.66
CA THR A 3 -15.58 5.27 12.13
C THR A 3 -16.16 5.47 10.75
N ASP A 4 -16.89 6.58 10.54
CA ASP A 4 -17.49 6.90 9.25
C ASP A 4 -16.41 6.81 8.16
N LEU A 5 -16.64 5.91 7.21
CA LEU A 5 -15.75 5.73 6.07
C LEU A 5 -15.65 7.06 5.31
N LYS A 6 -14.44 7.64 5.29
CA LYS A 6 -14.14 8.78 4.42
C LYS A 6 -13.40 8.29 3.19
N GLN A 7 -13.85 8.74 2.03
CA GLN A 7 -13.24 8.47 0.73
C GLN A 7 -13.17 9.77 -0.06
N THR A 8 -12.05 9.99 -0.74
CA THR A 8 -11.85 11.19 -1.55
C THR A 8 -11.12 10.83 -2.83
N LYS A 9 -11.75 11.14 -3.96
CA LYS A 9 -11.08 11.07 -5.26
C LYS A 9 -9.97 12.11 -5.32
N ILE A 10 -8.76 11.64 -5.62
CA ILE A 10 -7.54 12.45 -5.75
C ILE A 10 -7.37 12.90 -7.19
N GLY A 11 -7.54 11.98 -8.14
CA GLY A 11 -7.37 12.27 -9.55
C GLY A 11 -7.64 11.07 -10.44
N HIS A 12 -7.50 11.30 -11.74
CA HIS A 12 -7.63 10.28 -12.77
C HIS A 12 -6.45 10.39 -13.73
N TYR A 13 -5.80 9.27 -14.05
CA TYR A 13 -4.68 9.21 -14.99
C TYR A 13 -4.83 8.02 -15.92
N GLN A 14 -4.99 8.28 -17.22
CA GLN A 14 -5.25 7.27 -18.25
C GLN A 14 -6.51 6.45 -17.99
N ASN A 15 -6.39 5.26 -17.41
CA ASN A 15 -7.52 4.39 -17.03
C ASN A 15 -7.58 4.16 -15.50
N LEU A 16 -6.76 4.90 -14.75
CA LEU A 16 -6.58 4.71 -13.31
C LEU A 16 -7.29 5.82 -12.53
N ASP A 17 -8.24 5.45 -11.70
CA ASP A 17 -8.75 6.29 -10.62
C ASP A 17 -7.86 6.18 -9.38
N ILE A 18 -7.43 7.32 -8.85
CA ILE A 18 -6.62 7.40 -7.63
C ILE A 18 -7.44 8.03 -6.51
N GLU A 19 -7.45 7.37 -5.36
CA GLU A 19 -8.27 7.73 -4.21
C GLU A 19 -7.45 7.66 -2.91
N ILE A 20 -7.94 8.36 -1.89
CA ILE A 20 -7.54 8.17 -0.50
C ILE A 20 -8.77 7.74 0.30
N VAL A 21 -8.62 6.78 1.20
CA VAL A 21 -9.74 6.20 1.97
C VAL A 21 -9.30 5.87 3.40
N THR A 22 -10.22 5.98 4.37
CA THR A 22 -9.99 5.58 5.78
C THR A 22 -10.26 4.10 6.05
N TRP A 23 -10.00 3.24 5.06
CA TRP A 23 -10.04 1.80 5.26
C TRP A 23 -8.85 1.36 6.11
N ASP A 24 -8.86 0.08 6.46
CA ASP A 24 -7.65 -0.64 6.85
C ASP A 24 -7.45 -1.83 5.91
N CYS A 25 -6.39 -2.60 6.14
CA CYS A 25 -6.05 -3.76 5.31
C CYS A 25 -7.14 -4.85 5.27
N THR A 26 -8.09 -4.85 6.21
CA THR A 26 -9.16 -5.87 6.34
C THR A 26 -10.47 -5.45 5.66
N THR A 27 -10.73 -4.14 5.62
CA THR A 27 -11.99 -3.56 5.12
C THR A 27 -11.90 -3.02 3.69
N ALA A 28 -10.71 -2.99 3.11
CA ALA A 28 -10.51 -2.52 1.74
C ALA A 28 -11.22 -3.43 0.71
N GLU A 29 -12.22 -2.86 0.02
CA GLU A 29 -12.94 -3.50 -1.08
C GLU A 29 -12.16 -3.41 -2.39
N VAL A 30 -11.11 -4.22 -2.51
CA VAL A 30 -10.18 -4.26 -3.64
C VAL A 30 -9.72 -5.70 -3.94
N ASP A 31 -9.13 -5.92 -5.11
CA ASP A 31 -8.57 -7.23 -5.45
C ASP A 31 -7.31 -7.54 -4.62
N LEU A 32 -6.47 -6.53 -4.39
CA LEU A 32 -5.20 -6.63 -3.65
C LEU A 32 -5.09 -5.56 -2.56
N SER A 33 -5.06 -5.98 -1.30
CA SER A 33 -4.75 -5.11 -0.16
C SER A 33 -3.27 -5.25 0.21
N CYS A 34 -2.49 -4.17 0.14
CA CYS A 34 -1.07 -4.18 0.42
C CYS A 34 -0.78 -3.56 1.78
N ALA A 35 -0.05 -4.27 2.63
CA ALA A 35 0.45 -3.79 3.91
C ALA A 35 1.98 -3.78 3.90
N CYS A 36 2.58 -2.62 4.13
CA CYS A 36 4.02 -2.56 4.41
C CYS A 36 4.28 -3.05 5.84
N ILE A 37 5.30 -3.87 6.04
CA ILE A 37 5.65 -4.43 7.34
C ILE A 37 7.16 -4.37 7.55
N PHE A 38 7.57 -3.94 8.74
CA PHE A 38 8.97 -3.92 9.16
C PHE A 38 9.36 -5.24 9.84
N GLU A 39 10.67 -5.49 9.97
CA GLU A 39 11.21 -6.63 10.71
C GLU A 39 10.65 -6.70 12.14
N HIS A 40 10.57 -5.54 12.79
CA HIS A 40 9.93 -5.29 14.07
C HIS A 40 9.33 -3.88 14.11
N GLU A 41 8.46 -3.60 15.09
CA GLU A 41 8.00 -2.24 15.33
C GLU A 41 8.98 -1.46 16.22
N MET A 42 8.96 -0.13 16.18
CA MET A 42 9.83 0.71 17.02
C MET A 42 9.70 0.34 18.50
N ASN A 43 10.83 0.18 19.17
CA ASN A 43 10.93 -0.27 20.58
C ASN A 43 10.34 -1.67 20.84
N ASN A 44 10.25 -2.52 19.81
CA ASN A 44 9.69 -3.88 19.91
C ASN A 44 8.25 -3.91 20.44
N ARG A 45 7.46 -2.85 20.17
CA ARG A 45 6.04 -2.80 20.52
C ARG A 45 5.25 -3.83 19.69
N PRO A 46 4.07 -4.28 20.17
CA PRO A 46 3.19 -5.11 19.35
C PRO A 46 2.67 -4.31 18.14
N PHE A 47 2.11 -5.02 17.15
CA PHE A 47 1.37 -4.40 16.06
C PHE A 47 0.32 -3.42 16.60
N SER A 48 0.11 -2.34 15.86
CA SER A 48 -0.91 -1.34 16.16
C SER A 48 -1.59 -0.89 14.87
N GLY A 49 -2.71 -0.17 14.97
CA GLY A 49 -3.42 0.34 13.80
C GLY A 49 -3.89 -0.76 12.85
N GLY A 50 -3.73 -0.52 11.54
CA GLY A 50 -4.17 -1.45 10.50
C GLY A 50 -3.45 -2.79 10.53
N LEU A 51 -2.17 -2.82 10.96
CA LEU A 51 -1.43 -4.08 11.14
C LEU A 51 -1.99 -4.94 12.29
N ALA A 52 -2.47 -4.32 13.37
CA ALA A 52 -3.12 -5.06 14.46
C ALA A 52 -4.47 -5.64 13.98
N HIS A 53 -5.26 -4.85 13.26
CA HIS A 53 -6.52 -5.35 12.69
C HIS A 53 -6.28 -6.49 11.70
N LEU A 54 -5.21 -6.41 10.89
CA LEU A 54 -4.82 -7.47 9.97
C LEU A 54 -4.42 -8.75 10.71
N ASP A 55 -3.63 -8.65 11.77
CA ASP A 55 -3.27 -9.82 12.59
C ASP A 55 -4.51 -10.46 13.23
N ASP A 56 -5.41 -9.66 13.79
CA ASP A 56 -6.67 -10.12 14.36
C ASP A 56 -7.53 -10.84 13.31
N ALA A 57 -7.68 -10.26 12.11
CA ALA A 57 -8.43 -10.86 11.01
C ALA A 57 -7.80 -12.17 10.51
N LEU A 58 -6.49 -12.33 10.68
CA LEU A 58 -5.73 -13.54 10.38
C LEU A 58 -5.62 -14.49 11.59
N ASN A 59 -6.33 -14.24 12.69
CA ASN A 59 -6.28 -15.01 13.94
C ASN A 59 -4.87 -15.15 14.53
N GLY A 60 -4.10 -14.05 14.57
CA GLY A 60 -2.76 -14.00 15.17
C GLY A 60 -1.64 -14.52 14.27
N ARG A 61 -1.94 -14.89 13.02
CA ARG A 61 -0.94 -15.50 12.12
C ARG A 61 0.12 -14.53 11.63
N LEU A 62 -0.12 -13.21 11.65
CA LEU A 62 0.93 -12.24 11.30
C LEU A 62 2.04 -12.26 12.36
N ASN A 63 1.66 -12.35 13.64
CA ASN A 63 2.58 -12.60 14.73
C ASN A 63 3.29 -13.96 14.62
N GLU A 64 2.59 -15.02 14.21
CA GLU A 64 3.22 -16.33 13.96
C GLU A 64 4.24 -16.27 12.82
N ILE A 65 3.92 -15.59 11.72
CA ILE A 65 4.83 -15.38 10.59
C ILE A 65 6.13 -14.74 11.05
N ARG A 66 6.05 -13.67 11.86
CA ARG A 66 7.21 -12.98 12.42
C ARG A 66 7.98 -13.87 13.40
N LYS A 67 7.30 -14.45 14.39
CA LYS A 67 7.91 -15.28 15.44
C LYS A 67 8.69 -16.47 14.88
N ASN A 68 8.18 -17.08 13.81
CA ASN A 68 8.78 -18.24 13.17
C ASN A 68 9.71 -17.89 12.00
N ASN A 69 9.90 -16.60 11.69
CA ASN A 69 10.69 -16.12 10.55
C ASN A 69 10.26 -16.76 9.21
N TRP A 70 8.96 -16.94 9.00
CA TRP A 70 8.41 -17.42 7.71
C TRP A 70 8.41 -16.34 6.63
N PHE A 71 8.54 -15.08 7.04
CA PHE A 71 8.73 -13.93 6.19
C PHE A 71 9.73 -12.99 6.87
N SER A 72 10.82 -12.67 6.17
CA SER A 72 11.91 -11.91 6.79
C SER A 72 11.58 -10.42 6.96
N ALA A 73 10.65 -9.90 6.15
CA ALA A 73 10.34 -8.48 6.02
C ALA A 73 11.54 -7.59 5.63
N ASN A 74 12.59 -8.17 5.04
CA ASN A 74 13.66 -7.42 4.37
C ASN A 74 13.08 -6.44 3.33
N LEU A 75 13.81 -5.37 3.01
CA LEU A 75 13.34 -4.39 2.03
C LEU A 75 12.97 -5.04 0.68
N ASN A 76 11.71 -4.86 0.27
CA ASN A 76 11.09 -5.43 -0.94
C ASN A 76 10.88 -6.96 -0.94
N ASP A 77 11.10 -7.65 0.18
CA ASP A 77 10.52 -8.99 0.33
C ASP A 77 9.00 -8.88 0.17
N ALA A 78 8.39 -9.88 -0.46
CA ALA A 78 6.97 -9.89 -0.75
C ALA A 78 6.36 -11.24 -0.39
N LEU A 79 5.30 -11.23 0.40
CA LEU A 79 4.50 -12.42 0.70
C LEU A 79 3.06 -12.18 0.28
N LEU A 80 2.59 -12.99 -0.68
CA LEU A 80 1.21 -12.99 -1.11
C LEU A 80 0.39 -13.99 -0.29
N ILE A 81 -0.57 -13.48 0.48
CA ILE A 81 -1.62 -14.27 1.11
C ILE A 81 -2.79 -14.32 0.13
N ASN A 82 -2.95 -15.48 -0.52
CA ASN A 82 -4.01 -15.73 -1.51
C ASN A 82 -5.10 -16.70 -1.01
N GLN A 83 -5.04 -17.07 0.26
CA GLN A 83 -6.10 -17.77 0.99
C GLN A 83 -6.60 -16.84 2.09
N THR A 84 -7.35 -15.81 1.70
CA THR A 84 -7.88 -14.82 2.66
C THR A 84 -9.11 -15.39 3.38
N PRO A 85 -9.19 -15.26 4.71
CA PRO A 85 -10.41 -15.60 5.46
C PRO A 85 -11.53 -14.61 5.13
N SER A 86 -12.79 -14.99 5.41
CA SER A 86 -13.96 -14.12 5.19
C SER A 86 -13.98 -12.84 6.03
N THR A 87 -13.06 -12.71 6.99
CA THR A 87 -12.82 -11.51 7.80
C THR A 87 -12.04 -10.42 7.05
N ILE A 88 -11.48 -10.74 5.88
CA ILE A 88 -10.77 -9.81 5.01
C ILE A 88 -11.57 -9.67 3.71
N GLN A 89 -11.92 -8.45 3.34
CA GLN A 89 -12.74 -8.19 2.15
C GLN A 89 -11.94 -8.32 0.84
N ALA A 90 -10.65 -7.99 0.88
CA ALA A 90 -9.79 -8.13 -0.29
C ALA A 90 -9.56 -9.61 -0.64
N SER A 91 -9.53 -9.90 -1.95
CA SER A 91 -9.31 -11.27 -2.43
C SER A 91 -7.91 -11.81 -2.10
N LYS A 92 -6.94 -10.89 -1.97
CA LYS A 92 -5.53 -11.17 -1.70
C LYS A 92 -4.97 -10.07 -0.81
N VAL A 93 -4.04 -10.46 0.06
CA VAL A 93 -3.23 -9.53 0.84
C VAL A 93 -1.76 -9.68 0.42
N LEU A 94 -1.08 -8.57 0.18
CA LEU A 94 0.36 -8.52 -0.08
C LEU A 94 1.06 -7.87 1.11
N LEU A 95 1.90 -8.65 1.80
CA LEU A 95 2.85 -8.09 2.76
C LEU A 95 4.11 -7.68 2.01
N ILE A 96 4.58 -6.45 2.23
CA ILE A 96 5.79 -5.92 1.61
C ILE A 96 6.77 -5.51 2.71
N GLY A 97 7.94 -6.12 2.71
CA GLY A 97 9.00 -5.87 3.69
C GLY A 97 9.63 -4.49 3.53
N MET A 98 9.82 -3.81 4.66
CA MET A 98 10.44 -2.49 4.77
C MET A 98 11.86 -2.52 5.38
N GLY A 99 12.31 -3.69 5.81
CA GLY A 99 13.52 -3.92 6.59
C GLY A 99 13.38 -3.47 8.05
N ALA A 100 14.50 -3.22 8.71
CA ALA A 100 14.56 -2.64 10.04
C ALA A 100 13.97 -1.20 10.06
N PRO A 101 13.12 -0.86 11.05
CA PRO A 101 12.53 0.47 11.17
C PRO A 101 13.55 1.56 11.51
N GLU A 102 14.67 1.21 12.16
CA GLU A 102 15.75 2.14 12.49
C GLU A 102 16.47 2.67 11.23
N ASP A 103 16.46 1.90 10.15
CA ASP A 103 17.07 2.25 8.87
C ASP A 103 16.05 2.90 7.91
N PHE A 104 14.87 3.27 8.38
CA PHE A 104 13.82 3.80 7.53
C PHE A 104 14.23 5.13 6.90
N ASN A 105 14.02 5.24 5.59
CA ASN A 105 14.04 6.49 4.83
C ASN A 105 12.87 6.50 3.84
N VAL A 106 12.53 7.68 3.34
CA VAL A 106 11.33 7.85 2.51
C VAL A 106 11.46 7.09 1.18
N GLU A 107 12.66 6.99 0.63
CA GLU A 107 12.99 6.34 -0.64
C GLU A 107 12.60 4.85 -0.65
N LYS A 108 12.66 4.17 0.50
CA LYS A 108 12.20 2.78 0.66
C LYS A 108 10.73 2.60 0.27
N ILE A 109 9.87 3.59 0.54
CA ILE A 109 8.44 3.54 0.17
C ILE A 109 8.25 3.54 -1.34
N GLY A 110 9.10 4.26 -2.08
CA GLY A 110 9.03 4.24 -3.54
C GLY A 110 9.29 2.85 -4.11
N ALA A 111 10.14 2.05 -3.46
CA ALA A 111 10.40 0.67 -3.85
C ALA A 111 9.21 -0.25 -3.55
N THR A 112 8.53 -0.08 -2.41
CA THR A 112 7.37 -0.91 -2.06
C THR A 112 6.13 -0.62 -2.92
N ILE A 113 5.93 0.62 -3.35
CA ILE A 113 4.92 0.95 -4.37
C ILE A 113 5.20 0.17 -5.67
N LYS A 114 6.46 0.13 -6.12
CA LYS A 114 6.84 -0.61 -7.33
C LYS A 114 6.58 -2.10 -7.19
N THR A 115 6.87 -2.68 -6.02
CA THR A 115 6.55 -4.07 -5.71
C THR A 115 5.04 -4.33 -5.83
N ALA A 116 4.20 -3.49 -5.21
CA ALA A 116 2.75 -3.61 -5.29
C ALA A 116 2.22 -3.53 -6.74
N VAL A 117 2.67 -2.56 -7.53
CA VAL A 117 2.26 -2.39 -8.94
C VAL A 117 2.66 -3.61 -9.77
N LYS A 118 3.90 -4.09 -9.64
CA LYS A 118 4.38 -5.28 -10.35
C LYS A 118 3.58 -6.52 -9.99
N THR A 119 3.29 -6.73 -8.70
CA THR A 119 2.47 -7.86 -8.25
C THR A 119 1.05 -7.78 -8.82
N ALA A 120 0.43 -6.60 -8.81
CA ALA A 120 -0.90 -6.40 -9.39
C ALA A 120 -0.92 -6.71 -10.90
N HIS A 121 0.11 -6.29 -11.65
CA HIS A 121 0.24 -6.63 -13.07
C HIS A 121 0.45 -8.13 -13.32
N GLN A 122 1.33 -8.78 -12.56
CA GLN A 122 1.59 -10.22 -12.68
C GLN A 122 0.34 -11.07 -12.42
N LEU A 123 -0.55 -10.57 -11.57
CA LEU A 123 -1.80 -11.22 -11.20
C LEU A 123 -3.02 -10.72 -12.00
N GLU A 124 -2.82 -9.78 -12.93
CA GLU A 124 -3.88 -9.20 -13.79
C GLU A 124 -5.05 -8.62 -12.96
N LEU A 125 -4.74 -7.94 -11.85
CA LEU A 125 -5.73 -7.38 -10.91
C LEU A 125 -6.14 -5.97 -11.31
N LYS A 126 -7.37 -5.59 -10.95
CA LYS A 126 -7.99 -4.31 -11.34
C LYS A 126 -7.92 -3.24 -10.27
N SER A 127 -7.92 -3.64 -9.00
CA SER A 127 -7.99 -2.70 -7.88
C SER A 127 -6.97 -3.03 -6.79
N VAL A 128 -6.30 -1.99 -6.30
CA VAL A 128 -5.24 -2.11 -5.28
C VAL A 128 -5.48 -1.09 -4.17
N ALA A 129 -5.39 -1.53 -2.93
CA ALA A 129 -5.23 -0.65 -1.77
C ALA A 129 -3.80 -0.75 -1.25
N PHE A 130 -3.19 0.38 -0.90
CA PHE A 130 -1.82 0.44 -0.41
C PHE A 130 -1.74 1.18 0.92
N ALA A 131 -1.31 0.48 1.95
CA ALA A 131 -1.01 1.01 3.27
C ALA A 131 0.52 1.05 3.49
N PRO A 132 1.11 2.25 3.69
CA PRO A 132 2.54 2.37 4.01
C PRO A 132 2.85 1.97 5.46
N SER A 133 1.84 1.87 6.34
CA SER A 133 1.92 1.39 7.73
C SER A 133 3.01 2.01 8.62
N ILE A 134 3.54 3.19 8.26
CA ILE A 134 4.63 3.88 8.99
C ILE A 134 4.21 4.22 10.44
N LEU A 135 2.98 4.71 10.61
CA LEU A 135 2.42 5.05 11.93
C LEU A 135 2.21 3.82 12.81
N ASP A 136 1.79 2.70 12.19
CA ASP A 136 1.55 1.41 12.85
C ASP A 136 2.86 0.84 13.43
N THR A 137 4.00 1.23 12.84
CA THR A 137 5.35 0.90 13.31
C THR A 137 5.90 1.84 14.38
N GLY A 138 5.30 3.01 14.53
CA GLY A 138 5.67 4.00 15.56
C GLY A 138 6.67 5.02 15.06
N LEU A 139 6.86 5.07 13.74
CA LEU A 139 7.59 6.10 13.04
C LEU A 139 6.64 7.25 12.69
N ASN A 140 7.21 8.43 12.52
CA ASN A 140 6.49 9.57 11.96
C ASN A 140 6.61 9.55 10.43
N PRO A 141 5.51 9.75 9.69
CA PRO A 141 5.57 9.91 8.25
C PRO A 141 6.51 11.06 7.86
N PRO A 142 7.49 10.82 6.96
CA PRO A 142 8.41 11.86 6.53
C PRO A 142 7.68 12.89 5.65
N ALA A 143 8.21 14.11 5.59
CA ALA A 143 7.74 15.10 4.64
C ALA A 143 7.88 14.59 3.19
N GLY A 144 6.95 14.96 2.31
CA GLY A 144 6.99 14.57 0.89
C GLY A 144 6.58 13.12 0.60
N LEU A 145 6.17 12.33 1.61
CA LEU A 145 5.75 10.94 1.45
C LEU A 145 4.67 10.77 0.35
N ASN A 146 3.63 11.61 0.35
CA ASN A 146 2.54 11.54 -0.62
C ASN A 146 3.04 11.79 -2.06
N GLU A 147 3.93 12.77 -2.23
CA GLU A 147 4.54 13.08 -3.53
C GLU A 147 5.37 11.90 -4.02
N LEU A 148 6.20 11.31 -3.16
CA LEU A 148 7.02 10.15 -3.53
C LEU A 148 6.17 8.94 -3.93
N MET A 149 5.11 8.62 -3.17
CA MET A 149 4.23 7.49 -3.48
C MET A 149 3.55 7.66 -4.83
N LEU A 150 2.96 8.83 -5.07
CA LEU A 150 2.32 9.15 -6.35
C LEU A 150 3.32 9.14 -7.52
N ARG A 151 4.53 9.68 -7.32
CA ARG A 151 5.58 9.68 -8.34
C ARG A 151 6.02 8.25 -8.66
N SER A 152 6.24 7.44 -7.64
CA SER A 152 6.64 6.04 -7.80
C SER A 152 5.57 5.22 -8.51
N LEU A 153 4.29 5.49 -8.22
CA LEU A 153 3.15 4.90 -8.92
C LEU A 153 3.14 5.30 -10.41
N LYS A 154 3.22 6.61 -10.73
CA LYS A 154 3.28 7.10 -12.13
C LYS A 154 4.42 6.45 -12.89
N GLU A 155 5.62 6.46 -12.31
CA GLU A 155 6.82 5.92 -12.94
C GLU A 155 6.70 4.44 -13.25
N GLU A 156 6.16 3.64 -12.32
CA GLU A 156 6.05 2.20 -12.54
C GLU A 156 4.97 1.83 -13.55
N LEU A 157 3.83 2.53 -13.53
CA LEU A 157 2.79 2.39 -14.56
C LEU A 157 3.33 2.78 -15.95
N TYR A 158 4.11 3.85 -16.02
CA TYR A 158 4.78 4.26 -17.25
C TYR A 158 5.74 3.18 -17.75
N ARG A 159 6.61 2.63 -16.87
CA ARG A 159 7.54 1.55 -17.23
C ARG A 159 6.80 0.32 -17.74
N HIS A 160 5.72 -0.11 -17.06
CA HIS A 160 4.89 -1.23 -17.51
C HIS A 160 4.27 -0.97 -18.89
N ASN A 161 3.75 0.25 -19.12
CA ASN A 161 3.22 0.62 -20.42
C ASN A 161 4.30 0.61 -21.52
N GLN A 162 5.53 1.03 -21.24
CA GLN A 162 6.63 0.90 -22.21
C GLN A 162 6.90 -0.57 -22.55
N LEU A 163 6.93 -1.46 -21.55
CA LEU A 163 7.07 -2.90 -21.79
C LEU A 163 5.92 -3.47 -22.62
N TYR A 164 4.68 -3.01 -22.39
CA TYR A 164 3.51 -3.40 -23.17
C TYR A 164 3.63 -2.96 -24.64
N LEU A 165 4.07 -1.73 -24.90
CA LEU A 165 4.31 -1.21 -26.25
C LEU A 165 5.41 -1.98 -27.00
N GLN A 166 6.35 -2.60 -26.28
CA GLN A 166 7.35 -3.51 -26.84
C GLN A 166 6.86 -4.97 -26.96
N HIS A 167 5.58 -5.24 -26.69
CA HIS A 167 4.98 -6.58 -26.71
C HIS A 167 5.63 -7.59 -25.73
N LEU A 168 6.21 -7.11 -24.63
CA LEU A 168 6.89 -7.95 -23.63
C LEU A 168 5.97 -8.37 -22.47
N VAL A 169 4.93 -7.60 -22.20
CA VAL A 169 3.96 -7.85 -21.12
C VAL A 169 2.53 -7.57 -21.60
N LYS A 170 1.53 -8.07 -20.86
CA LYS A 170 0.13 -7.72 -21.10
C LYS A 170 -0.15 -6.26 -20.74
N LYS A 171 -1.22 -5.71 -21.33
CA LYS A 171 -1.74 -4.39 -20.95
C LYS A 171 -2.08 -4.38 -19.45
N SER A 172 -1.92 -3.22 -18.81
CA SER A 172 -2.39 -3.04 -17.43
C SER A 172 -3.92 -3.16 -17.36
N GLU A 173 -4.39 -3.99 -16.43
CA GLU A 173 -5.80 -4.08 -16.01
C GLU A 173 -6.09 -3.21 -14.77
N ILE A 174 -5.08 -2.58 -14.17
CA ILE A 174 -5.25 -1.74 -12.99
C ILE A 174 -6.08 -0.51 -13.36
N GLU A 175 -7.27 -0.42 -12.79
CA GLU A 175 -8.29 0.61 -13.01
C GLU A 175 -8.49 1.49 -11.76
N ARG A 176 -8.16 0.97 -10.57
CA ARG A 176 -8.35 1.68 -9.29
C ARG A 176 -7.17 1.52 -8.34
N TRP A 177 -6.67 2.62 -7.80
CA TRP A 177 -5.61 2.65 -6.78
C TRP A 177 -6.04 3.49 -5.58
N VAL A 178 -6.04 2.86 -4.40
CA VAL A 178 -6.43 3.48 -3.15
C VAL A 178 -5.21 3.60 -2.24
N PHE A 179 -4.94 4.79 -1.75
CA PHE A 179 -4.05 4.98 -0.61
C PHE A 179 -4.86 4.89 0.68
N ASP A 180 -4.51 3.91 1.51
CA ASP A 180 -5.04 3.83 2.87
C ASP A 180 -4.49 5.01 3.68
N SER A 181 -5.40 5.70 4.36
CA SER A 181 -5.11 6.81 5.23
C SER A 181 -5.95 6.71 6.49
N GLY A 182 -5.31 6.43 7.63
CA GLY A 182 -5.98 6.48 8.92
C GLY A 182 -6.74 7.80 9.16
N VAL A 183 -7.74 7.79 10.04
CA VAL A 183 -8.70 8.90 10.21
C VAL A 183 -8.10 10.24 10.66
N GLN A 184 -6.95 10.21 11.32
CA GLN A 184 -6.30 11.41 11.85
C GLN A 184 -5.86 12.34 10.71
N ASN A 185 -6.26 13.62 10.78
CA ASN A 185 -5.93 14.64 9.77
C ASN A 185 -6.30 14.25 8.33
N TYR A 186 -7.35 13.44 8.15
CA TYR A 186 -7.73 12.91 6.84
C TYR A 186 -7.92 14.01 5.79
N ASP A 187 -8.68 15.06 6.10
CA ASP A 187 -9.01 16.11 5.11
C ASP A 187 -7.73 16.87 4.68
N VAL A 188 -6.79 17.11 5.60
CA VAL A 188 -5.48 17.71 5.30
C VAL A 188 -4.66 16.79 4.41
N LYS A 189 -4.63 15.48 4.69
CA LYS A 189 -3.94 14.49 3.85
C LYS A 189 -4.54 14.46 2.44
N ALA A 190 -5.86 14.45 2.31
CA ALA A 190 -6.54 14.44 1.02
C ALA A 190 -6.13 15.64 0.16
N GLU A 191 -6.07 16.85 0.73
CA GLU A 191 -5.62 18.05 0.02
C GLU A 191 -4.12 18.01 -0.34
N GLN A 192 -3.28 17.46 0.53
CA GLN A 192 -1.86 17.21 0.20
C GLN A 192 -1.73 16.24 -0.98
N TYR A 193 -2.49 15.15 -1.01
CA TYR A 193 -2.51 14.21 -2.14
C TYR A 193 -2.97 14.88 -3.44
N ARG A 194 -4.02 15.71 -3.41
CA ARG A 194 -4.48 16.47 -4.58
C ARG A 194 -3.42 17.42 -5.10
N THR A 195 -2.74 18.12 -4.20
CA THR A 195 -1.66 19.05 -4.54
C THR A 195 -0.49 18.30 -5.19
N SER A 196 -0.05 17.19 -4.58
CA SER A 196 0.99 16.33 -5.15
C SER A 196 0.55 15.70 -6.48
N PHE A 197 -0.71 15.28 -6.61
CA PHE A 197 -1.24 14.71 -7.85
C PHE A 197 -1.16 15.71 -8.99
N ALA A 198 -1.63 16.95 -8.80
CA ALA A 198 -1.53 18.00 -9.81
C ALA A 198 -0.07 18.18 -10.28
N LYS A 199 0.87 18.32 -9.34
CA LYS A 199 2.30 18.45 -9.66
C LYS A 199 2.88 17.26 -10.43
N ILE A 200 2.44 16.03 -10.16
CA ILE A 200 3.04 14.82 -10.73
C ILE A 200 2.38 14.39 -12.05
N PHE A 201 1.06 14.50 -12.13
CA PHE A 201 0.27 13.90 -13.20
C PHE A 201 -0.25 14.91 -14.22
N THR A 202 -0.17 16.22 -13.94
CA THR A 202 -0.63 17.26 -14.88
C THR A 202 0.48 18.14 -15.44
N GLU A 203 1.65 18.15 -14.79
CA GLU A 203 2.87 18.74 -15.34
C GLU A 203 3.59 17.66 -16.18
N ASP A 204 3.20 17.54 -17.45
CA ASP A 204 3.94 16.83 -18.51
C ASP A 204 4.27 17.80 -19.65
#